data_AF-A0A942FPY6-F1
#
_entry.id   AF-A0A942FPY6-F1
#
_cell.length_a   1.000
_cell.length_b   1.000
_cell.length_c   1.000
_cell.angle_alpha   90.00
_cell.angle_beta   90.00
_cell.angle_gamma   90.00
#
_symmetry.space_group_name_H-M   'P 1'
#
loop_
_entity.id
_entity.type
_entity.pdbx_description
1 polymer ?
#
loop_
_entity_poly.entity_id
_entity_poly.type
_entity_poly.pdbx_seq_one_letter_code
_entity_poly.pdbx_strand_id
1 'polypeptide(L)'
;MIFLITPLIFVMHIAEEWRGFPGWATRHFGTTSRAWFVYSHMALVAATVVVCWMATETSSRTWTIWAVAAQWGFFTNAIFHVVTWRLFREYSPGVITALVLFVPATVWQLSTVSLDSSGLAIAILLGSVMGGLAVASLWLDFNVDWKFRRIRKSEA
;
A
#
# COMPACT_ATOMS: atom_id res chain seq x y z
N MET A 1 12.85 8.48 13.76
CA MET A 1 12.28 9.51 12.85
C MET A 1 12.25 9.06 11.39
N ILE A 2 13.32 8.46 10.85
CA ILE A 2 13.41 8.04 9.43
C ILE A 2 12.18 7.24 8.96
N PHE A 3 11.72 6.27 9.75
CA PHE A 3 10.60 5.41 9.37
C PHE A 3 9.24 6.11 9.38
N LEU A 4 9.06 7.21 10.12
CA LEU A 4 7.77 7.89 10.28
C LEU A 4 7.34 8.69 9.04
N ILE A 5 8.22 8.90 8.06
CA ILE A 5 7.82 9.44 6.76
C ILE A 5 6.89 8.48 6.01
N THR A 6 7.08 7.17 6.20
CA THR A 6 6.35 6.08 5.52
C THR A 6 4.83 6.15 5.73
N PRO A 7 4.29 6.24 6.97
CA PRO A 7 2.86 6.41 7.16
C PRO A 7 2.35 7.78 6.66
N LEU A 8 3.16 8.85 6.72
CA LEU A 8 2.76 10.16 6.23
C LEU A 8 2.54 10.17 4.70
N ILE A 9 3.49 9.61 3.94
CA ILE A 9 3.35 9.49 2.49
C ILE A 9 2.19 8.57 2.11
N PHE A 10 1.91 7.54 2.91
CA PHE A 10 0.78 6.64 2.66
C PHE A 10 -0.57 7.35 2.85
N VAL A 11 -0.70 8.19 3.87
CA VAL A 11 -1.90 9.02 4.06
C VAL A 11 -2.07 10.00 2.89
N MET A 12 -1.00 10.61 2.38
CA MET A 12 -1.06 11.47 1.19
C MET A 12 -1.50 10.70 -0.06
N HIS A 13 -1.04 9.46 -0.22
CA HIS A 13 -1.46 8.59 -1.32
C HIS A 13 -2.95 8.24 -1.23
N ILE A 14 -3.44 7.86 -0.04
CA ILE A 14 -4.87 7.60 0.21
C ILE A 14 -5.71 8.85 -0.12
N ALA A 15 -5.21 10.05 0.16
CA ALA A 15 -5.91 11.29 -0.16
C ALA A 15 -6.09 11.50 -1.67
N GLU A 16 -5.10 11.12 -2.48
CA GLU A 16 -5.23 11.11 -3.95
C GLU A 16 -6.26 10.05 -4.40
N GLU A 17 -6.18 8.85 -3.84
CA GLU A 17 -7.01 7.71 -4.24
C GLU A 17 -8.48 7.86 -3.83
N TRP A 18 -8.76 8.45 -2.67
CA TRP A 18 -10.06 8.42 -1.98
C TRP A 18 -11.27 8.71 -2.88
N ARG A 19 -11.13 9.68 -3.79
CA ARG A 19 -12.23 10.10 -4.66
C ARG A 19 -12.46 9.17 -5.86
N GLY A 20 -11.40 8.58 -6.40
CA GLY A 20 -11.42 7.92 -7.71
C GLY A 20 -11.13 6.43 -7.70
N PHE A 21 -10.22 5.98 -6.83
CA PHE A 21 -9.65 4.64 -6.89
C PHE A 21 -10.70 3.53 -6.75
N PRO A 22 -11.66 3.53 -5.80
CA PRO A 22 -12.60 2.42 -5.67
C PRO A 22 -13.46 2.22 -6.92
N GLY A 23 -13.92 3.32 -7.52
CA GLY A 23 -14.72 3.27 -8.75
C GLY A 23 -13.88 2.87 -9.96
N TRP A 24 -12.64 3.36 -10.06
CA TRP A 24 -11.69 2.98 -11.10
C TRP A 24 -11.32 1.49 -11.00
N ALA A 25 -10.93 1.02 -9.81
CA ALA A 25 -10.58 -0.37 -9.55
C ALA A 25 -11.74 -1.32 -9.85
N THR A 26 -12.97 -0.92 -9.50
CA THR A 26 -14.18 -1.69 -9.82
C THR A 26 -14.33 -1.88 -11.34
N ARG A 27 -14.11 -0.82 -12.15
CA ARG A 27 -14.24 -0.93 -13.61
C ARG A 27 -13.22 -1.88 -14.25
N HIS A 28 -12.01 -1.98 -13.68
CA HIS A 28 -10.90 -2.70 -14.30
C HIS A 28 -10.64 -4.09 -13.71
N PHE A 29 -10.97 -4.33 -12.44
CA PHE A 29 -10.52 -5.53 -11.72
C PHE A 29 -11.63 -6.32 -11.01
N GLY A 30 -12.80 -5.74 -10.75
CA GLY A 30 -13.87 -6.47 -10.06
C GLY A 30 -14.77 -5.58 -9.19
N THR A 31 -15.04 -5.99 -7.96
CA THR A 31 -16.03 -5.35 -7.07
C THR A 31 -15.37 -4.65 -5.88
N THR A 32 -14.38 -3.80 -6.12
CA THR A 32 -13.73 -3.02 -5.05
C THR A 32 -14.69 -1.98 -4.46
N SER A 33 -15.43 -2.36 -3.40
CA SER A 33 -16.36 -1.44 -2.74
C SER A 33 -15.63 -0.32 -2.02
N ARG A 34 -16.27 0.86 -1.93
CA ARG A 34 -15.71 2.00 -1.17
C ARG A 34 -15.53 1.64 0.31
N ALA A 35 -16.45 0.87 0.90
CA ALA A 35 -16.32 0.44 2.30
C ALA A 35 -15.11 -0.47 2.50
N TRP A 36 -14.88 -1.46 1.61
CA TRP A 36 -13.66 -2.27 1.64
C TRP A 36 -12.40 -1.44 1.51
N PHE A 37 -12.37 -0.47 0.59
CA PHE A 37 -11.27 0.48 0.46
C PHE A 37 -11.00 1.20 1.78
N VAL A 38 -12.02 1.77 2.44
CA VAL A 38 -11.83 2.46 3.73
C VAL A 38 -11.27 1.53 4.80
N TYR A 39 -11.88 0.38 5.02
CA TYR A 39 -11.48 -0.51 6.12
C TYR A 39 -10.09 -1.12 5.91
N SER A 40 -9.78 -1.54 4.68
CA SER A 40 -8.44 -2.04 4.36
C SER A 40 -7.37 -0.98 4.56
N HIS A 41 -7.61 0.26 4.11
CA HIS A 41 -6.64 1.35 4.29
C HIS A 41 -6.50 1.78 5.75
N MET A 42 -7.58 1.79 6.55
CA MET A 42 -7.49 2.03 7.99
C MET A 42 -6.58 1.00 8.67
N ALA A 43 -6.76 -0.29 8.35
CA ALA A 43 -5.94 -1.35 8.89
C ALA A 43 -4.47 -1.23 8.44
N LEU A 44 -4.23 -0.95 7.17
CA LEU A 44 -2.89 -0.77 6.61
C LEU A 44 -2.18 0.46 7.21
N VAL A 45 -2.88 1.58 7.40
CA VAL A 45 -2.32 2.78 8.04
C VAL A 45 -1.94 2.47 9.49
N ALA A 46 -2.83 1.84 10.26
CA ALA A 46 -2.55 1.47 11.64
C ALA A 46 -1.33 0.53 11.73
N ALA A 47 -1.27 -0.51 10.89
CA ALA A 47 -0.14 -1.43 10.84
C ALA A 47 1.17 -0.71 10.47
N THR A 48 1.14 0.17 9.46
CA THR A 48 2.31 0.93 9.00
C THR A 48 2.82 1.87 10.09
N VAL A 49 1.92 2.57 10.80
CA VAL A 49 2.27 3.43 11.94
C VAL A 49 2.92 2.62 13.04
N VAL A 50 2.33 1.49 13.45
CA VAL A 50 2.89 0.63 14.51
C VAL A 50 4.28 0.13 14.13
N VAL A 51 4.44 -0.42 12.93
CA VAL A 51 5.74 -0.94 12.45
C VAL A 51 6.81 0.16 12.44
N CYS A 52 6.50 1.33 11.88
CA CYS A 52 7.45 2.43 11.77
C CYS A 52 7.78 3.08 13.11
N TRP A 53 6.79 3.13 14.02
CA TRP A 53 6.99 3.55 15.40
C TRP A 53 7.92 2.60 16.14
N MET A 54 7.63 1.29 16.10
CA MET A 54 8.45 0.28 16.76
C MET A 54 9.88 0.23 16.20
N ALA A 55 10.05 0.40 14.89
CA ALA A 55 11.38 0.50 14.27
C ALA A 55 12.15 1.74 14.76
N THR A 56 11.45 2.85 15.02
CA THR A 56 12.05 4.07 15.57
C THR A 56 12.43 3.91 17.04
N GLU A 57 11.54 3.37 17.88
CA GLU A 57 11.74 3.32 19.33
C GLU A 57 12.70 2.23 19.77
N THR A 58 12.67 1.06 19.13
CA THR A 58 13.39 -0.12 19.65
C THR A 58 14.74 -0.35 18.97
N SER A 59 15.00 0.29 17.83
CA SER A 59 16.15 -0.03 16.96
C SER A 59 16.29 -1.53 16.63
N SER A 60 15.19 -2.28 16.72
CA SER A 60 15.18 -3.72 16.48
C SER A 60 15.39 -4.03 15.00
N ARG A 61 16.25 -5.00 14.71
CA ARG A 61 16.43 -5.53 13.35
C ARG A 61 15.11 -6.01 12.76
N THR A 62 14.28 -6.70 13.55
CA THR A 62 12.99 -7.23 13.08
C THR A 62 12.04 -6.11 12.67
N TRP A 63 11.90 -5.07 13.51
CA TRP A 63 11.04 -3.94 13.18
C TRP A 63 11.57 -3.12 12.02
N THR A 64 12.90 -2.99 11.90
CA THR A 64 13.55 -2.35 10.75
C THR A 64 13.24 -3.09 9.45
N ILE A 65 13.33 -4.43 9.44
CA ILE A 65 12.96 -5.25 8.28
C ILE A 65 11.50 -5.01 7.88
N TRP A 66 10.58 -4.99 8.84
CA TRP A 66 9.16 -4.73 8.55
C TRP A 66 8.91 -3.31 8.05
N ALA A 67 9.61 -2.31 8.57
CA ALA A 67 9.48 -0.93 8.11
C ALA A 67 9.99 -0.75 6.68
N VAL A 68 11.14 -1.37 6.35
CA VAL A 68 11.67 -1.42 4.98
C VAL A 68 10.75 -2.23 4.06
N ALA A 69 10.17 -3.33 4.54
CA ALA A 69 9.20 -4.12 3.78
C ALA A 69 7.93 -3.32 3.46
N ALA A 70 7.42 -2.52 4.40
CA ALA A 70 6.25 -1.67 4.17
C ALA A 70 6.53 -0.62 3.08
N GLN A 71 7.67 0.06 3.16
CA GLN A 71 8.09 1.03 2.14
C GLN A 71 8.33 0.38 0.78
N TRP A 72 8.93 -0.82 0.75
CA TRP A 72 9.07 -1.61 -0.47
C TRP A 72 7.71 -2.03 -1.05
N GLY A 73 6.74 -2.38 -0.19
CA GLY A 73 5.36 -2.61 -0.58
C GLY A 73 4.76 -1.41 -1.31
N PHE A 74 4.97 -0.19 -0.81
CA PHE A 74 4.55 1.04 -1.49
C PHE A 74 5.26 1.26 -2.84
N PHE A 75 6.54 0.90 -2.95
CA PHE A 75 7.22 0.91 -4.25
C PHE A 75 6.60 -0.08 -5.25
N THR A 76 6.27 -1.30 -4.81
CA THR A 76 5.57 -2.26 -5.69
C THR A 76 4.16 -1.80 -6.07
N ASN A 77 3.48 -1.08 -5.18
CA ASN A 77 2.22 -0.43 -5.47
C ASN A 77 2.40 0.72 -6.51
N ALA A 78 3.50 1.49 -6.43
CA ALA A 78 3.83 2.48 -7.45
C ALA A 78 4.02 1.86 -8.84
N ILE A 79 4.68 0.69 -8.92
CA ILE A 79 4.77 -0.09 -10.16
C ILE A 79 3.38 -0.44 -10.68
N PHE A 80 2.47 -0.89 -9.82
CA PHE A 80 1.08 -1.19 -10.20
C PHE A 80 0.38 0.03 -10.81
N HIS A 81 0.45 1.22 -10.19
CA HIS A 81 -0.18 2.42 -10.76
C HIS A 81 0.41 2.83 -12.10
N VAL A 82 1.74 2.78 -12.24
CA VAL A 82 2.41 3.13 -13.52
C VAL A 82 2.04 2.15 -14.62
N VAL A 83 2.07 0.84 -14.31
CA VAL A 83 1.71 -0.21 -15.27
C VAL A 83 0.25 -0.07 -15.70
N THR A 84 -0.67 0.11 -14.76
CA THR A 84 -2.10 0.22 -15.07
C THR A 84 -2.46 1.53 -15.77
N TRP A 85 -1.82 2.64 -15.41
CA TRP A 85 -1.92 3.89 -16.15
C TRP A 85 -1.54 3.69 -17.62
N ARG A 86 -0.43 2.99 -17.88
CA ARG A 86 0.04 2.72 -19.24
C ARG A 86 -0.80 1.69 -19.99
N LEU A 87 -1.28 0.65 -19.29
CA LEU A 87 -2.05 -0.46 -19.83
C LEU A 87 -3.45 -0.01 -20.22
N PHE A 88 -4.16 0.69 -19.33
CA PHE A 88 -5.52 1.17 -19.57
C PHE A 88 -5.58 2.51 -20.29
N ARG A 89 -4.43 3.20 -20.44
CA ARG A 89 -4.34 4.51 -21.09
C ARG A 89 -5.27 5.56 -20.46
N GLU A 90 -5.55 5.40 -19.18
CA GLU A 90 -6.41 6.23 -18.34
C GLU A 90 -5.66 6.52 -17.05
N TYR A 91 -5.79 7.74 -16.53
CA TYR A 91 -5.21 8.11 -15.24
C TYR A 91 -5.60 7.08 -14.15
N SER A 92 -4.60 6.45 -13.56
CA SER A 92 -4.76 5.57 -12.39
C SER A 92 -4.72 6.45 -11.13
N PRO A 93 -5.83 6.60 -10.38
CA PRO A 93 -5.82 7.38 -9.14
C PRO A 93 -4.74 6.83 -8.20
N GLY A 94 -3.85 7.68 -7.70
CA GLY A 94 -2.69 7.27 -6.90
C GLY A 94 -1.36 7.33 -7.65
N VAL A 95 -1.35 7.43 -8.98
CA VAL A 95 -0.11 7.42 -9.78
C VAL A 95 0.79 8.64 -9.51
N ILE A 96 0.23 9.80 -9.15
CA ILE A 96 1.03 11.01 -8.91
C ILE A 96 1.82 10.86 -7.62
N THR A 97 1.16 10.52 -6.51
CA THR A 97 1.81 10.28 -5.22
C THR A 97 2.69 9.04 -5.24
N ALA A 98 2.33 8.00 -6.01
CA ALA A 98 3.22 6.86 -6.24
C ALA A 98 4.57 7.29 -6.84
N LEU A 99 4.55 8.11 -7.89
CA LEU A 99 5.77 8.57 -8.58
C LEU A 99 6.53 9.64 -7.78
N VAL A 100 5.82 10.58 -7.15
CA VAL A 100 6.41 11.75 -6.50
C VAL A 100 6.79 11.47 -5.04
N LEU A 101 6.11 10.53 -4.37
CA LEU A 101 6.33 10.23 -2.95
C LEU A 101 6.88 8.82 -2.75
N PHE A 102 6.20 7.77 -3.22
CA PHE A 102 6.62 6.38 -2.93
C PHE A 102 7.99 6.07 -3.53
N VAL A 103 8.21 6.37 -4.82
CA VAL A 103 9.49 6.06 -5.47
C VAL A 103 10.65 6.82 -4.81
N PRO A 104 10.62 8.15 -4.62
CA PRO A 104 11.72 8.87 -3.97
C PRO A 104 11.92 8.47 -2.51
N ALA A 105 10.83 8.24 -1.75
CA ALA A 105 10.94 7.81 -0.36
C ALA A 105 11.56 6.42 -0.22
N THR A 106 11.26 5.50 -1.14
CA THR A 106 11.90 4.17 -1.16
C THR A 106 13.39 4.28 -1.45
N VAL A 107 13.78 5.04 -2.48
CA VAL A 107 15.20 5.25 -2.79
C VAL A 107 15.94 5.88 -1.60
N TRP A 108 15.35 6.93 -1.01
CA TRP A 108 15.91 7.59 0.16
C TRP A 108 16.06 6.63 1.34
N GLN A 109 15.01 5.87 1.68
CA GLN A 109 15.04 4.94 2.81
C GLN A 109 16.07 3.83 2.59
N LEU A 110 16.15 3.24 1.39
CA LEU A 110 17.14 2.21 1.07
C LEU A 110 18.59 2.75 1.08
N SER A 111 18.78 4.04 0.80
CA SER A 111 20.10 4.69 0.90
C SER A 111 20.50 5.09 2.32
N THR A 112 19.54 5.17 3.24
CA THR A 112 19.76 5.70 4.60
C THR A 112 19.72 4.61 5.67
N VAL A 113 18.85 3.60 5.51
CA VAL A 113 18.66 2.53 6.48
C VAL A 113 19.65 1.41 6.22
N SER A 114 20.48 1.10 7.22
CA SER A 114 21.43 -0.01 7.14
C SER A 114 20.76 -1.33 7.52
N LEU A 115 20.67 -2.24 6.55
CA LEU A 115 20.36 -3.66 6.76
C LEU A 115 21.48 -4.51 6.15
N ASP A 116 21.79 -5.63 6.78
CA ASP A 116 22.63 -6.65 6.17
C ASP A 116 21.92 -7.26 4.95
N SER A 117 22.67 -7.89 4.04
CA SER A 117 22.12 -8.41 2.79
C SER A 117 20.96 -9.39 3.00
N SER A 118 20.99 -10.18 4.08
CA SER A 118 19.88 -11.07 4.42
C SER A 118 18.63 -10.31 4.88
N GLY A 119 18.80 -9.27 5.70
CA GLY A 119 17.71 -8.43 6.17
C GLY A 119 17.04 -7.67 5.02
N LEU A 120 17.84 -7.13 4.10
CA LEU A 120 17.34 -6.47 2.90
C LEU A 120 16.59 -7.44 1.98
N ALA A 121 17.13 -8.63 1.73
CA ALA A 121 16.46 -9.64 0.91
C ALA A 121 15.12 -10.07 1.51
N ILE A 122 15.05 -10.26 2.83
CA ILE A 122 13.81 -10.57 3.54
C ILE A 122 12.82 -9.40 3.42
N ALA A 123 13.27 -8.16 3.60
CA ALA A 123 12.39 -6.99 3.49
C ALA A 123 11.79 -6.85 2.08
N ILE A 124 12.60 -7.03 1.04
CA ILE A 124 12.15 -7.02 -0.36
C ILE A 124 11.12 -8.13 -0.60
N LEU A 125 11.41 -9.36 -0.16
CA LEU A 125 10.49 -10.49 -0.30
C LEU A 125 9.14 -10.20 0.38
N LEU A 126 9.18 -9.78 1.65
CA LEU A 126 7.98 -9.47 2.42
C LEU A 126 7.17 -8.34 1.79
N GLY A 127 7.83 -7.24 1.41
CA GLY A 127 7.17 -6.11 0.78
C GLY A 127 6.57 -6.47 -0.59
N SER A 128 7.23 -7.31 -1.38
CA SER A 128 6.71 -7.81 -2.65
C SER A 128 5.50 -8.72 -2.46
N VAL A 129 5.50 -9.58 -1.43
CA VAL A 129 4.34 -10.39 -1.06
C VAL A 129 3.18 -9.49 -0.62
N MET A 130 3.43 -8.49 0.23
CA MET A 130 2.41 -7.54 0.68
C MET A 130 1.79 -6.77 -0.50
N GLY A 131 2.63 -6.24 -1.40
CA GLY A 131 2.16 -5.54 -2.60
C GLY A 131 1.38 -6.47 -3.54
N GLY A 132 1.86 -7.69 -3.75
CA GLY A 132 1.17 -8.71 -4.53
C GLY A 132 -0.20 -9.06 -3.96
N LEU A 133 -0.31 -9.23 -2.63
CA LEU A 133 -1.57 -9.49 -1.95
C LEU A 133 -2.53 -8.30 -2.02
N ALA A 134 -2.03 -7.06 -1.88
CA ALA A 134 -2.83 -5.85 -2.04
C ALA A 134 -3.42 -5.76 -3.45
N VAL A 135 -2.61 -6.01 -4.49
CA VAL A 135 -3.07 -6.07 -5.88
C VAL A 135 -4.04 -7.23 -6.09
N ALA A 136 -3.73 -8.44 -5.62
CA ALA A 136 -4.60 -9.61 -5.70
C ALA A 136 -5.98 -9.38 -5.07
N SER A 137 -6.05 -8.55 -4.02
CA SER A 137 -7.30 -8.22 -3.35
C SER A 137 -8.32 -7.52 -4.28
N LEU A 138 -7.88 -6.92 -5.38
CA LEU A 138 -8.75 -6.24 -6.35
C LEU A 138 -9.69 -7.21 -7.09
N TRP A 139 -9.31 -8.49 -7.20
CA TRP A 139 -10.13 -9.55 -7.80
C TRP A 139 -10.96 -10.34 -6.79
N LEU A 140 -10.80 -10.06 -5.49
CA LEU A 140 -11.51 -10.77 -4.44
C LEU A 140 -12.82 -10.06 -4.11
N ASP A 141 -13.93 -10.79 -4.21
CA ASP A 141 -15.24 -10.27 -3.85
C ASP A 141 -15.45 -10.31 -2.32
N PHE A 142 -14.89 -9.31 -1.66
CA PHE A 142 -15.12 -9.08 -0.23
C PHE A 142 -16.50 -8.48 0.02
N ASN A 143 -17.06 -7.71 -0.94
CA ASN A 143 -18.41 -7.13 -0.95
C ASN A 143 -18.92 -6.70 0.43
N VAL A 144 -18.10 -5.93 1.15
CA VAL A 144 -18.41 -5.48 2.51
C VAL A 144 -19.19 -4.17 2.44
N ASP A 145 -20.28 -4.06 3.19
CA ASP A 145 -21.01 -2.81 3.41
C ASP A 145 -20.43 -2.00 4.60
N TRP A 146 -20.96 -0.81 4.85
CA TRP A 146 -20.57 0.02 6.00
C TRP A 146 -20.93 -0.58 7.38
N LYS A 147 -21.58 -1.74 7.42
CA LYS A 147 -21.93 -2.51 8.63
C LYS A 147 -21.12 -3.81 8.72
N PHE A 148 -20.06 -3.97 7.93
CA PHE A 148 -19.26 -5.18 7.84
C PHE A 148 -20.02 -6.44 7.38
N ARG A 149 -21.15 -6.27 6.69
CA ARG A 149 -21.94 -7.38 6.14
C ARG A 149 -21.49 -7.65 4.71
N ARG A 150 -21.47 -8.93 4.35
CA ARG A 150 -21.24 -9.36 2.97
C ARG A 150 -22.52 -9.15 2.17
N ILE A 151 -22.52 -8.24 1.21
CA ILE A 151 -23.63 -8.02 0.29
C ILE A 151 -23.55 -9.10 -0.80
N ARG A 152 -24.66 -9.81 -1.04
CA ARG A 152 -24.71 -10.76 -2.17
C ARG A 152 -24.95 -9.99 -3.46
N LYS A 153 -24.38 -10.48 -4.57
CA LYS A 153 -24.64 -9.96 -5.94
C LYS A 153 -26.13 -9.87 -6.32
N SER A 154 -27.02 -10.59 -5.64
CA SER A 154 -28.47 -10.52 -5.86
C SER A 154 -29.16 -9.35 -5.15
N GLU A 155 -28.44 -8.59 -4.32
CA GLU A 155 -28.98 -7.52 -3.46
C GLU A 155 -28.43 -6.12 -3.84
N ALA A 156 -27.63 -6.03 -4.89
CA ALA A 156 -27.01 -4.80 -5.41
C ALA A 156 -27.57 -4.45 -6.79
#